data_AF-A0A292SNQ3-F1
#
_entry.id   AF-A0A292SNQ3-F1
#
_cell.length_a   1.000
_cell.length_b   1.000
_cell.length_c   1.000
_cell.angle_alpha   90.00
_cell.angle_beta   90.00
_cell.angle_gamma   90.00
#
_symmetry.space_group_name_H-M   'P 1'
#
loop_
_entity.id
_entity.type
_entity.pdbx_description
1 polymer ?
#
loop_
_entity_poly.entity_id
_entity_poly.type
_entity_poly.pdbx_seq_one_letter_code
_entity_poly.pdbx_strand_id
1 'polypeptide(L)'
;MLYGAPPVVKQTIIVDEEGISIEYANEGVFEIKTSPVALCRCGNSKNSPFCDGSHINSKFDGTLKAEFNDILDKAQKYEGPTLTLFDNEKYCAFARFCDANSGIWELIFKDDDFSISEVKRQADMCPSGRLIVFDKQGNLIETKLEKSIGILEDTNLRISGPLWLKGGI
;
A
#
# COMPACT_ATOMS: atom_id res chain seq x y z
N MET A 1 -2.11 17.16 -7.50
CA MET A 1 -3.09 17.11 -8.60
C MET A 1 -2.91 15.80 -9.33
N LEU A 2 -3.99 15.15 -9.72
CA LEU A 2 -3.98 13.96 -10.56
C LEU A 2 -4.33 14.38 -12.00
N TYR A 3 -3.51 13.98 -12.96
CA TYR A 3 -3.74 14.23 -14.38
C TYR A 3 -4.17 12.94 -15.07
N GLY A 4 -5.15 13.03 -15.98
CA GLY A 4 -5.75 11.88 -16.64
C GLY A 4 -6.92 11.30 -15.83
N ALA A 5 -7.33 10.08 -16.19
CA ALA A 5 -8.47 9.40 -15.59
C ALA A 5 -8.14 7.92 -15.29
N PRO A 6 -7.12 7.62 -14.46
CA PRO A 6 -6.90 6.24 -14.02
C PRO A 6 -8.11 5.76 -13.20
N PRO A 7 -8.44 4.46 -13.21
CA PRO A 7 -9.47 3.91 -12.35
C PRO A 7 -9.19 4.22 -10.88
N VAL A 8 -10.17 4.79 -10.19
CA VAL A 8 -10.16 5.00 -8.75
C VAL A 8 -11.14 4.02 -8.14
N VAL A 9 -10.65 3.05 -7.37
CA VAL A 9 -11.42 1.88 -6.95
C VAL A 9 -11.43 1.81 -5.43
N LYS A 10 -12.61 1.66 -4.82
CA LYS A 10 -12.72 1.30 -3.41
C LYS A 10 -12.26 -0.14 -3.23
N GLN A 11 -11.26 -0.34 -2.38
CA GLN A 11 -10.71 -1.65 -2.08
C GLN A 11 -10.79 -1.91 -0.58
N THR A 12 -11.38 -3.04 -0.19
CA THR A 12 -11.53 -3.42 1.21
C THR A 12 -10.55 -4.54 1.54
N ILE A 13 -9.88 -4.44 2.69
CA ILE A 13 -9.10 -5.56 3.24
C ILE A 13 -10.04 -6.67 3.64
N ILE A 14 -9.89 -7.83 3.01
CA ILE A 14 -10.56 -9.06 3.41
C ILE A 14 -9.69 -9.76 4.43
N VAL A 15 -10.33 -10.24 5.49
CA VAL A 15 -9.69 -11.04 6.53
C VAL A 15 -10.31 -12.42 6.62
N ASP A 16 -9.53 -13.38 7.11
CA ASP A 16 -10.03 -14.72 7.46
C ASP A 16 -10.76 -14.73 8.81
N GLU A 17 -11.11 -15.93 9.28
CA GLU A 17 -11.81 -16.15 10.56
C GLU A 17 -10.98 -15.71 11.78
N GLU A 18 -9.66 -15.66 11.66
CA GLU A 18 -8.72 -15.24 12.72
C GLU A 18 -8.42 -13.73 12.64
N GLY A 19 -8.96 -13.01 11.65
CA GLY A 19 -8.76 -11.58 11.45
C GLY A 19 -7.47 -11.21 10.72
N ILE A 20 -6.82 -12.19 10.08
CA ILE A 20 -5.60 -12.01 9.30
C ILE A 20 -5.95 -11.49 7.91
N SER A 21 -5.22 -10.47 7.44
CA SER A 21 -5.42 -9.87 6.12
C SER A 21 -4.96 -10.80 4.99
N ILE A 22 -5.90 -11.20 4.12
CA ILE A 22 -5.67 -12.18 3.07
C ILE A 22 -5.65 -11.58 1.66
N GLU A 23 -6.56 -10.68 1.33
CA GLU A 23 -6.56 -9.99 0.02
C GLU A 23 -7.27 -8.63 0.07
N TYR A 24 -7.27 -7.92 -1.06
CA TYR A 24 -8.12 -6.75 -1.28
C TYR A 24 -9.30 -7.10 -2.18
N ALA A 25 -10.52 -6.82 -1.74
CA ALA A 25 -11.71 -6.91 -2.58
C ALA A 25 -12.06 -5.56 -3.22
N ASN A 26 -12.39 -5.54 -4.50
CA ASN A 26 -12.87 -4.34 -5.18
C ASN A 26 -14.39 -4.19 -4.97
N GLU A 27 -14.82 -3.06 -4.39
CA GLU A 27 -16.24 -2.85 -4.03
C GLU A 27 -16.94 -1.75 -4.84
N GLY A 28 -16.19 -0.91 -5.56
CA GLY A 28 -16.80 0.16 -6.35
C GLY A 28 -15.77 1.02 -7.07
N VAL A 29 -16.23 1.76 -8.09
CA VAL A 29 -15.39 2.67 -8.88
C VAL A 29 -15.89 4.10 -8.71
N PHE A 30 -14.97 5.01 -8.42
CA PHE A 30 -15.23 6.44 -8.39
C PHE A 30 -15.01 7.03 -9.78
N GLU A 31 -15.99 7.76 -10.27
CA GLU A 31 -15.93 8.44 -11.57
C GLU A 31 -15.07 9.71 -11.47
N ILE A 32 -14.06 9.83 -12.33
CA ILE A 32 -13.32 11.08 -12.53
C ILE A 32 -14.04 11.93 -13.57
N LYS A 33 -14.69 13.01 -13.12
CA LYS A 33 -15.47 13.90 -13.98
C LYS A 33 -14.66 14.98 -14.69
N THR A 34 -13.47 15.29 -14.19
CA THR A 34 -12.61 16.37 -14.70
C THR A 34 -11.14 15.98 -14.62
N SER A 35 -10.31 16.54 -15.51
CA SER A 35 -8.85 16.37 -15.48
C SER A 35 -8.19 17.73 -15.70
N PRO A 36 -7.33 18.21 -14.78
CA PRO A 36 -6.86 17.48 -13.60
C PRO A 36 -7.89 17.46 -12.45
N VAL A 37 -7.83 16.43 -11.62
CA VAL A 37 -8.62 16.32 -10.38
C VAL A 37 -7.72 16.45 -9.15
N ALA A 38 -8.23 17.04 -8.08
CA ALA A 38 -7.54 17.11 -6.80
C ALA A 38 -7.99 15.96 -5.89
N LEU A 39 -7.04 15.22 -5.30
CA LEU A 39 -7.32 14.21 -4.28
C LEU A 39 -7.30 14.85 -2.88
N CYS A 40 -8.16 14.36 -2.00
CA CYS A 40 -8.20 14.82 -0.62
C CYS A 40 -6.99 14.31 0.15
N ARG A 41 -6.28 15.24 0.81
CA ARG A 41 -5.19 14.94 1.76
C ARG A 41 -5.48 15.39 3.19
N CYS A 42 -6.52 16.21 3.36
CA CYS A 42 -6.84 16.81 4.65
C CYS A 42 -7.79 15.97 5.52
N GLY A 43 -8.39 14.91 4.98
CA GLY A 43 -9.37 14.06 5.68
C GLY A 43 -10.74 14.69 5.93
N ASN A 44 -10.99 15.93 5.50
CA ASN A 44 -12.24 16.66 5.80
C ASN A 44 -13.19 16.81 4.60
N SER A 45 -12.83 16.27 3.43
CA SER A 45 -13.69 16.38 2.24
C SER A 45 -14.97 15.57 2.39
N LYS A 46 -16.11 16.20 2.08
CA LYS A 46 -17.42 15.55 1.99
C LYS A 46 -17.62 14.81 0.66
N ASN A 47 -16.70 15.02 -0.28
CA ASN A 47 -16.66 14.33 -1.57
C ASN A 47 -15.41 13.43 -1.69
N SER A 48 -14.99 12.81 -0.57
CA SER A 48 -13.85 11.89 -0.55
C SER A 48 -14.06 10.75 -1.57
N PRO A 49 -13.02 10.34 -2.31
CA PRO A 49 -11.60 10.65 -2.13
C PRO A 49 -11.13 11.96 -2.79
N PHE A 50 -12.02 12.72 -3.42
CA PHE A 50 -11.69 13.96 -4.10
C PHE A 50 -11.68 15.15 -3.15
N CYS A 51 -10.90 16.17 -3.48
CA CYS A 51 -10.87 17.42 -2.74
C CYS A 51 -12.09 18.28 -3.12
N ASP A 52 -12.76 18.84 -2.12
CA ASP A 52 -13.89 19.76 -2.26
C ASP A 52 -13.61 21.18 -1.69
N GLY A 53 -12.35 21.45 -1.35
CA GLY A 53 -11.94 22.72 -0.73
C GLY A 53 -12.10 22.78 0.79
N SER A 54 -12.61 21.73 1.46
CA SER A 54 -12.82 21.72 2.92
C SER A 54 -11.52 21.96 3.72
N HIS A 55 -10.35 21.73 3.13
CA HIS A 55 -9.06 22.00 3.75
C HIS A 55 -8.81 23.49 4.07
N ILE A 56 -9.48 24.42 3.39
CA ILE A 56 -9.35 25.87 3.64
C ILE A 56 -9.87 26.24 5.03
N ASN A 57 -10.91 25.55 5.49
CA ASN A 57 -11.55 25.81 6.78
C ASN A 57 -11.13 24.81 7.87
N SER A 58 -10.13 23.96 7.60
CA SER A 58 -9.59 23.02 8.58
C SER A 58 -8.20 23.47 9.05
N LYS A 59 -7.66 22.83 10.09
CA LYS A 59 -6.29 23.07 10.59
C LYS A 59 -5.22 22.35 9.76
N PHE A 60 -5.49 22.11 8.47
CA PHE A 60 -4.60 21.33 7.62
C PHE A 60 -3.38 22.14 7.19
N ASP A 61 -2.18 21.63 7.48
CA ASP A 61 -0.93 22.19 6.96
C ASP A 61 -0.60 21.58 5.60
N GLY A 62 -0.85 22.35 4.54
CA GLY A 62 -0.56 21.94 3.17
C GLY A 62 0.93 21.92 2.81
N THR A 63 1.83 22.43 3.66
CA THR A 63 3.27 22.56 3.38
C THR A 63 4.05 21.28 3.66
N LEU A 64 3.51 20.40 4.52
CA LEU A 64 4.10 19.09 4.80
C LEU A 64 4.22 18.30 3.50
N LYS A 65 5.42 17.80 3.22
CA LYS A 65 5.75 17.00 2.04
C LYS A 65 6.64 15.85 2.45
N ALA A 66 6.58 14.75 1.70
CA ALA A 66 7.55 13.67 1.84
C ALA A 66 8.92 14.13 1.34
N GLU A 67 9.98 13.59 1.92
CA GLU A 67 11.33 13.70 1.39
C GLU A 67 11.50 12.76 0.19
N PHE A 68 12.38 13.10 -0.76
CA PHE A 68 12.65 12.29 -1.95
C PHE A 68 13.83 11.32 -1.76
N ASN A 69 14.02 10.83 -0.54
CA ASN A 69 15.07 9.86 -0.26
C ASN A 69 14.69 8.49 -0.83
N ASP A 70 15.70 7.66 -1.11
CA ASP A 70 15.48 6.27 -1.51
C ASP A 70 14.64 5.55 -0.45
N ILE A 71 13.68 4.74 -0.87
CA ILE A 71 12.83 3.96 0.04
C ILE A 71 13.63 2.93 0.84
N LEU A 72 14.79 2.52 0.32
CA LEU A 72 15.73 1.63 1.00
C LEU A 72 16.63 2.39 2.00
N ASP A 73 16.61 3.72 2.03
CA ASP A 73 17.36 4.49 3.03
C ASP A 73 16.92 4.10 4.44
N LYS A 74 17.87 3.57 5.22
CA LYS A 74 17.68 3.04 6.58
C LYS A 74 16.71 1.86 6.68
N ALA A 75 16.40 1.19 5.57
CA ALA A 75 15.66 -0.05 5.60
C ALA A 75 16.48 -1.15 6.30
N GLN A 76 15.84 -1.92 7.15
CA GLN A 76 16.44 -3.10 7.74
C GLN A 76 16.50 -4.21 6.69
N LYS A 77 17.67 -4.84 6.54
CA LYS A 77 17.91 -5.93 5.61
C LYS A 77 17.80 -7.28 6.32
N TYR A 78 17.03 -8.19 5.74
CA TYR A 78 16.90 -9.58 6.18
C TYR A 78 17.34 -10.51 5.05
N GLU A 79 18.40 -11.28 5.30
CA GLU A 79 19.02 -12.15 4.29
C GLU A 79 18.55 -13.59 4.49
N GLY A 80 17.50 -13.97 3.76
CA GLY A 80 17.00 -15.34 3.70
C GLY A 80 17.88 -16.26 2.85
N PRO A 81 17.56 -17.57 2.76
CA PRO A 81 18.27 -18.48 1.87
C PRO A 81 18.03 -18.16 0.38
N THR A 82 16.78 -17.87 0.02
CA THR A 82 16.36 -17.69 -1.40
C THR A 82 16.05 -16.23 -1.77
N LEU A 83 15.62 -15.42 -0.80
CA LEU A 83 15.23 -14.02 -1.02
C LEU A 83 15.96 -13.09 -0.07
N THR A 84 15.94 -11.80 -0.37
CA THR A 84 16.37 -10.72 0.51
C THR A 84 15.21 -9.76 0.71
N LEU A 85 14.84 -9.50 1.95
CA LEU A 85 13.80 -8.53 2.30
C LEU A 85 14.44 -7.25 2.83
N PHE A 86 13.95 -6.11 2.36
CA PHE A 86 14.18 -4.81 2.97
C PHE A 86 12.88 -4.31 3.59
N ASP A 87 12.96 -3.88 4.85
CA ASP A 87 11.84 -3.34 5.59
C ASP A 87 12.13 -1.92 6.07
N ASN A 88 11.32 -0.96 5.64
CA ASN A 88 11.37 0.41 6.13
C ASN A 88 10.10 0.77 6.93
N GLU A 89 10.12 0.45 8.22
CA GLU A 89 8.95 0.57 9.11
C GLU A 89 8.30 1.95 9.12
N LYS A 90 9.08 3.01 8.85
CA LYS A 90 8.61 4.39 8.75
C LYS A 90 7.43 4.54 7.78
N TYR A 91 7.38 3.71 6.75
CA TYR A 91 6.35 3.76 5.71
C TYR A 91 5.19 2.79 5.98
N CYS A 92 5.03 2.25 7.19
CA CYS A 92 3.93 1.34 7.47
C CYS A 92 2.55 1.98 7.20
N ALA A 93 1.73 1.30 6.39
CA ALA A 93 0.35 1.67 6.12
C ALA A 93 -0.68 0.87 6.96
N PHE A 94 -0.21 0.02 7.88
CA PHE A 94 -1.04 -0.81 8.74
C PHE A 94 -2.05 -1.70 8.01
N ALA A 95 -1.69 -2.18 6.81
CA ALA A 95 -2.50 -3.11 6.03
C ALA A 95 -2.42 -4.58 6.52
N ARG A 96 -1.48 -4.90 7.42
CA ARG A 96 -1.36 -6.16 8.18
C ARG A 96 -1.15 -7.45 7.38
N PHE A 97 -0.99 -7.37 6.06
CA PHE A 97 -0.66 -8.54 5.23
C PHE A 97 0.66 -9.22 5.66
N CYS A 98 1.63 -8.43 6.13
CA CYS A 98 2.93 -8.92 6.59
C CYS A 98 2.90 -9.73 7.90
N ASP A 99 1.78 -9.67 8.62
CA ASP A 99 1.59 -10.41 9.87
C ASP A 99 0.95 -11.78 9.62
N ALA A 100 0.53 -12.07 8.37
CA ALA A 100 -0.12 -13.32 8.03
C ALA A 100 0.83 -14.52 8.21
N ASN A 101 0.24 -15.67 8.58
CA ASN A 101 0.98 -16.90 8.92
C ASN A 101 1.95 -16.67 10.08
N SER A 102 3.25 -16.96 9.89
CA SER A 102 4.29 -16.67 10.90
C SER A 102 4.89 -15.27 10.75
N GLY A 103 4.35 -14.44 9.84
CA GLY A 103 4.87 -13.13 9.51
C GLY A 103 6.08 -13.13 8.57
N ILE A 104 6.20 -12.07 7.76
CA ILE A 104 7.20 -11.99 6.68
C ILE A 104 8.63 -12.16 7.18
N TRP A 105 8.93 -11.65 8.38
CA TRP A 105 10.26 -11.67 8.97
C TRP A 105 10.70 -13.05 9.45
N GLU A 106 9.77 -13.96 9.73
CA GLU A 106 10.10 -15.36 9.99
C GLU A 106 10.14 -16.15 8.69
N LEU A 107 9.16 -15.92 7.81
CA LEU A 107 9.04 -16.62 6.52
C LEU A 107 10.26 -16.39 5.62
N ILE A 108 10.88 -15.21 5.67
CA ILE A 108 12.07 -14.89 4.85
C ILE A 108 13.24 -15.85 5.10
N PHE A 109 13.32 -16.50 6.26
CA PHE A 109 14.39 -17.43 6.59
C PHE A 109 14.09 -18.90 6.24
N LYS A 110 12.89 -19.20 5.73
CA LYS A 110 12.47 -20.55 5.37
C LYS A 110 12.78 -20.84 3.90
N ASP A 111 13.14 -22.08 3.59
CA ASP A 111 13.52 -22.54 2.25
C ASP A 111 12.53 -23.59 1.72
N ASP A 112 11.26 -23.19 1.67
CA ASP A 112 10.18 -23.99 1.13
C ASP A 112 9.30 -23.12 0.22
N ASP A 113 8.68 -23.74 -0.79
CA ASP A 113 7.91 -23.05 -1.83
C ASP A 113 6.78 -22.20 -1.25
N PHE A 114 6.12 -22.69 -0.20
CA PHE A 114 5.04 -21.97 0.47
C PHE A 114 5.58 -20.67 1.08
N SER A 115 6.60 -20.73 1.93
CA SER A 115 7.18 -19.55 2.58
C SER A 115 7.71 -18.53 1.57
N ILE A 116 8.38 -19.00 0.52
CA ILE A 116 8.89 -18.14 -0.56
C ILE A 116 7.75 -17.43 -1.29
N SER A 117 6.67 -18.14 -1.63
CA SER A 117 5.50 -17.54 -2.28
C SER A 117 4.77 -16.55 -1.37
N GLU A 118 4.67 -16.86 -0.08
CA GLU A 118 3.97 -16.01 0.88
C GLU A 118 4.75 -14.72 1.15
N VAL A 119 6.08 -14.75 1.26
CA VAL A 119 6.90 -13.53 1.34
C VAL A 119 6.64 -12.58 0.17
N LYS A 120 6.59 -13.11 -1.05
CA LYS A 120 6.31 -12.31 -2.26
C LYS A 120 4.90 -11.71 -2.21
N ARG A 121 3.90 -12.53 -1.84
CA ARG A 121 2.51 -12.08 -1.69
C ARG A 121 2.39 -10.97 -0.65
N GLN A 122 2.97 -11.15 0.53
CA GLN A 122 2.90 -10.18 1.62
C GLN A 122 3.56 -8.84 1.26
N ALA A 123 4.69 -8.89 0.53
CA ALA A 123 5.34 -7.69 0.00
C ALA A 123 4.47 -6.99 -1.07
N ASP A 124 3.95 -7.74 -2.04
CA ASP A 124 3.07 -7.20 -3.11
C ASP A 124 1.78 -6.57 -2.57
N MET A 125 1.26 -7.07 -1.44
CA MET A 125 0.07 -6.54 -0.78
C MET A 125 0.34 -5.31 0.11
N CYS A 126 1.61 -4.93 0.29
CA CYS A 126 2.00 -3.77 1.08
C CYS A 126 1.75 -2.47 0.29
N PRO A 127 0.72 -1.67 0.63
CA PRO A 127 0.30 -0.56 -0.23
C PRO A 127 1.22 0.65 -0.16
N SER A 128 2.18 0.66 0.75
CA SER A 128 3.14 1.75 0.94
C SER A 128 4.52 1.48 0.35
N GLY A 129 4.79 0.26 -0.12
CA GLY A 129 6.13 -0.14 -0.53
C GLY A 129 7.14 -0.27 0.62
N ARG A 130 6.68 -0.37 1.88
CA ARG A 130 7.54 -0.59 3.07
C ARG A 130 8.41 -1.84 2.93
N LEU A 131 7.85 -2.89 2.34
CA LEU A 131 8.46 -4.22 2.21
C LEU A 131 8.88 -4.41 0.76
N ILE A 132 10.18 -4.57 0.52
CA ILE A 132 10.74 -4.73 -0.82
C ILE A 132 11.57 -6.00 -0.85
N VAL A 133 11.31 -6.85 -1.85
CA VAL A 133 11.93 -8.17 -1.96
C VAL A 133 12.83 -8.23 -3.18
N PHE A 134 14.02 -8.78 -3.01
CA PHE A 134 14.97 -9.06 -4.09
C PHE A 134 15.30 -10.55 -4.13
N ASP A 135 15.60 -11.06 -5.32
CA ASP A 135 16.27 -12.36 -5.45
C ASP A 135 17.77 -12.27 -5.06
N LYS A 136 18.47 -13.40 -5.11
CA LYS A 136 19.91 -13.45 -4.80
C LYS A 136 20.81 -12.82 -5.85
N GLN A 137 20.29 -12.57 -7.04
CA GLN A 137 20.99 -11.89 -8.12
C GLN A 137 20.84 -10.37 -8.02
N GLY A 138 20.00 -9.88 -7.10
CA GLY A 138 19.74 -8.46 -6.88
C GLY A 138 18.62 -7.91 -7.77
N ASN A 139 17.82 -8.75 -8.41
CA ASN A 139 16.65 -8.31 -9.15
C ASN A 139 15.48 -8.08 -8.20
N LEU A 140 14.79 -6.95 -8.38
CA LEU A 140 13.55 -6.64 -7.65
C LEU A 140 12.46 -7.65 -8.01
N ILE A 141 11.80 -8.18 -6.99
CA ILE A 141 10.64 -9.06 -7.10
C ILE A 141 9.41 -8.27 -6.69
N GLU A 142 8.65 -7.83 -7.69
CA GLU A 142 7.40 -7.08 -7.50
C GLU A 142 6.45 -7.42 -8.64
N THR A 143 5.17 -7.64 -8.31
CA THR A 143 4.13 -7.82 -9.32
C THR A 143 3.87 -6.51 -10.05
N LYS A 144 3.90 -6.55 -11.40
CA LYS A 144 3.59 -5.37 -12.21
C LYS A 144 2.10 -5.04 -12.13
N LEU A 145 1.77 -3.92 -11.49
CA LEU A 145 0.41 -3.44 -11.35
C LEU A 145 0.00 -2.50 -12.50
N GLU A 146 -1.28 -2.56 -12.88
CA GLU A 146 -1.88 -1.57 -13.78
C GLU A 146 -2.08 -0.23 -13.07
N LYS A 147 -2.06 0.86 -13.86
CA LYS A 147 -2.29 2.22 -13.37
C LYS A 147 -3.68 2.34 -12.77
N SER A 148 -3.76 2.46 -11.44
CA SER A 148 -5.00 2.66 -10.72
C SER A 148 -4.74 3.26 -9.33
N ILE A 149 -5.77 3.83 -8.72
CA ILE A 149 -5.74 4.33 -7.35
C ILE A 149 -6.71 3.51 -6.51
N GLY A 150 -6.21 2.84 -5.48
CA GLY A 150 -7.01 2.16 -4.48
C GLY A 150 -7.42 3.11 -3.35
N ILE A 151 -8.70 3.16 -3.00
CA ILE A 151 -9.19 3.78 -1.76
C ILE A 151 -9.31 2.65 -0.76
N LEU A 152 -8.31 2.52 0.12
CA LEU A 152 -8.25 1.38 1.02
C LEU A 152 -9.18 1.58 2.21
N GLU A 153 -9.95 0.55 2.52
CA GLU A 153 -10.80 0.48 3.70
C GLU A 153 -10.51 -0.81 4.45
N ASP A 154 -10.49 -0.75 5.78
CA ASP A 154 -10.51 -1.93 6.64
C ASP A 154 -11.85 -1.93 7.36
N THR A 155 -12.81 -2.66 6.80
CA THR A 155 -14.17 -2.72 7.32
C THR A 155 -14.26 -3.54 8.61
N ASN A 156 -13.31 -4.47 8.83
CA ASN A 156 -13.22 -5.24 10.06
C ASN A 156 -12.87 -4.30 11.24
N LEU A 157 -11.86 -3.45 11.06
CA LEU A 157 -11.44 -2.46 12.05
C LEU A 157 -12.24 -1.14 11.99
N ARG A 158 -13.09 -0.98 10.97
CA ARG A 158 -13.89 0.24 10.70
C ARG A 158 -13.03 1.50 10.54
N ILE A 159 -11.93 1.36 9.82
CA ILE A 159 -10.99 2.46 9.55
C ILE A 159 -10.80 2.64 8.04
N SER A 160 -10.66 3.89 7.63
CA SER A 160 -10.24 4.24 6.27
C SER A 160 -8.73 4.29 6.20
N GLY A 161 -8.17 3.58 5.24
CA GLY A 161 -6.75 3.50 4.97
C GLY A 161 -6.25 4.60 4.03
N PRO A 162 -4.99 4.49 3.57
CA PRO A 162 -4.42 5.45 2.64
C PRO A 162 -4.96 5.27 1.21
N LEU A 163 -4.63 6.23 0.35
CA LEU A 163 -4.72 6.07 -1.10
C LEU A 163 -3.54 5.20 -1.57
N TRP A 164 -3.80 4.13 -2.31
CA TRP A 164 -2.78 3.26 -2.90
C TRP A 164 -2.59 3.57 -4.37
N LEU A 165 -1.52 4.28 -4.71
CA LEU A 165 -1.17 4.61 -6.09
C LEU A 165 -0.40 3.43 -6.70
N LYS A 166 -0.85 2.94 -7.86
CA LYS A 166 -0.33 1.72 -8.50
C LYS A 166 0.11 1.99 -9.93
N GLY A 167 1.04 1.18 -10.43
CA GLY A 167 1.45 1.20 -11.85
C GLY A 167 2.22 2.44 -12.28
N GLY A 168 2.90 3.11 -11.35
CA GLY A 168 3.70 4.31 -11.63
C GLY A 168 2.85 5.56 -11.91
N ILE A 169 1.75 5.73 -11.15
CA ILE A 169 0.99 6.99 -11.07
C ILE A 169 1.75 8.00 -10.20
#